data_AF-A0A383CT78-F1
#
_entry.id   AF-A0A383CT78-F1
#
_cell.length_a   1.000
_cell.length_b   1.000
_cell.length_c   1.000
_cell.angle_alpha   90.00
_cell.angle_beta   90.00
_cell.angle_gamma   90.00
#
_symmetry.space_group_name_H-M   'P 1'
#
loop_
_entity.id
_entity.type
_entity.pdbx_description
1 polymer ?
#
loop_
_entity_poly.entity_id
_entity_poly.type
_entity_poly.pdbx_seq_one_letter_code
_entity_poly.pdbx_strand_id
1 'polypeptide(L)'
;GLQRLGYVGRCSFDHLVVGDQGGDCSLRFTECNGRWGGTSIPMCLVDRLTEGPRPPYRAQDVMLESLRGATLTDVMARLDGHLYDPATGAGRFVLYNPGPLSEIGKIDVIAICDTQDAAEEAMEVDLPALL
;
A
#
# COMPACT_ATOMS: atom_id res chain seq x y z
N GLY A 1 -12.00 -5.51 -25.74
CA GLY A 1 -11.75 -5.55 -24.30
C GLY A 1 -13.00 -6.03 -23.58
N LEU A 2 -12.84 -6.39 -22.30
CA LEU A 2 -13.90 -6.92 -21.42
C LEU A 2 -15.17 -6.05 -21.41
N GLN A 3 -15.04 -4.73 -21.57
CA GLN A 3 -16.18 -3.81 -21.69
C GLN A 3 -17.14 -4.16 -22.85
N ARG A 4 -16.62 -4.63 -23.99
CA ARG A 4 -17.47 -5.05 -25.11
C ARG A 4 -18.26 -6.33 -24.82
N LEU A 5 -17.86 -7.08 -23.80
CA LEU A 5 -18.54 -8.27 -23.30
C LEU A 5 -19.50 -7.93 -22.14
N GLY A 6 -19.67 -6.65 -21.81
CA GLY A 6 -20.56 -6.19 -20.74
C GLY A 6 -19.94 -6.16 -19.33
N TYR A 7 -18.61 -6.32 -19.21
CA TYR A 7 -17.96 -6.25 -17.90
C TYR A 7 -18.01 -4.83 -17.32
N VAL A 8 -18.53 -4.70 -16.10
CA VAL A 8 -18.60 -3.45 -15.33
C VAL A 8 -17.99 -3.69 -13.95
N GLY A 9 -16.90 -2.98 -13.64
CA GLY A 9 -16.17 -3.12 -12.39
C GLY A 9 -14.67 -2.93 -12.56
N ARG A 10 -13.90 -3.20 -11.50
CA ARG A 10 -12.43 -3.19 -11.53
C ARG A 10 -11.92 -4.58 -11.92
N CYS A 11 -11.07 -4.66 -12.95
CA CYS A 11 -10.19 -5.83 -13.21
C CYS A 11 -8.74 -5.40 -13.02
N SER A 12 -7.96 -6.21 -12.28
CA SER A 12 -6.49 -6.13 -12.30
C SER A 12 -5.94 -7.06 -13.39
N PHE A 13 -4.89 -6.60 -14.07
CA PHE A 13 -4.19 -7.38 -15.08
C PHE A 13 -2.77 -7.64 -14.60
N ASP A 14 -2.49 -8.91 -14.33
CA ASP A 14 -1.18 -9.32 -13.86
C ASP A 14 -0.29 -9.57 -15.07
N HIS A 15 0.94 -9.11 -14.98
CA HIS A 15 1.88 -9.17 -16.09
C HIS A 15 3.31 -9.34 -15.61
N LEU A 16 4.14 -9.86 -16.51
CA LEU A 16 5.57 -9.97 -16.36
C LEU A 16 6.25 -9.02 -17.34
N VAL A 17 7.36 -8.45 -16.87
CA VAL A 17 8.29 -7.67 -17.69
C VAL A 17 9.45 -8.61 -18.01
N VAL A 18 9.62 -8.97 -19.28
CA VAL A 18 10.57 -10.01 -19.73
C VAL A 18 11.53 -9.43 -20.75
N GLY A 19 12.83 -9.62 -20.53
CA GLY A 19 13.89 -9.10 -21.38
C GLY A 19 15.01 -8.49 -20.54
N ASP A 20 15.86 -7.68 -21.18
CA ASP A 20 16.91 -6.92 -20.51
C ASP A 20 16.37 -5.54 -20.11
N GLN A 21 16.63 -5.11 -18.88
CA GLN A 21 16.22 -3.79 -18.37
C GLN A 21 16.88 -2.63 -19.14
N GLY A 22 18.05 -2.86 -19.75
CA GLY A 22 18.75 -1.89 -20.60
C GLY A 22 18.56 -2.09 -22.11
N GLY A 23 17.77 -3.08 -22.53
CA GLY A 23 17.62 -3.49 -23.92
C GLY A 23 16.16 -3.72 -24.31
N ASP A 24 15.92 -4.70 -25.19
CA ASP A 24 14.56 -5.04 -25.58
C ASP A 24 13.80 -5.70 -24.43
N CYS A 25 12.79 -4.99 -23.94
CA CYS A 25 11.90 -5.43 -22.91
C CYS A 25 10.47 -5.62 -23.47
N SER A 26 9.82 -6.72 -23.08
CA SER A 26 8.45 -7.04 -23.50
C SER A 26 7.54 -7.31 -22.31
N LEU A 27 6.29 -6.87 -22.45
CA LEU A 27 5.23 -7.02 -21.45
C LEU A 27 4.39 -8.25 -21.77
N ARG A 28 4.25 -9.17 -20.82
CA ARG A 28 3.50 -10.44 -20.98
C ARG A 28 2.40 -10.52 -19.93
N PHE A 29 1.14 -10.39 -20.34
CA PHE A 29 0.00 -10.58 -19.45
C PHE A 29 -0.18 -12.08 -19.14
N THR A 30 -0.41 -12.39 -17.86
CA THR A 30 -0.60 -13.77 -17.39
C THR A 30 -2.04 -14.01 -16.95
N GLU A 31 -2.68 -13.02 -16.30
CA GLU A 31 -4.01 -13.19 -15.70
C GLU A 31 -4.85 -11.89 -15.75
N CYS A 32 -6.19 -12.00 -15.72
CA CYS A 32 -7.11 -10.91 -15.35
C CYS A 32 -8.01 -11.35 -14.21
N ASN A 33 -8.07 -10.51 -13.19
CA ASN A 33 -8.82 -10.74 -11.97
C ASN A 33 -9.94 -9.71 -11.85
N GLY A 34 -11.16 -10.10 -12.23
CA GLY A 34 -12.35 -9.24 -12.26
C GLY A 34 -13.02 -9.00 -10.90
N ARG A 35 -12.25 -8.75 -9.85
CA ARG A 35 -12.70 -8.56 -8.46
C ARG A 35 -11.87 -7.49 -7.75
N TRP A 36 -12.31 -7.05 -6.58
CA TRP A 36 -11.43 -6.30 -5.68
C TRP A 36 -10.29 -7.22 -5.21
N GLY A 37 -9.06 -6.85 -5.54
CA GLY A 37 -7.84 -7.53 -5.10
C GLY A 37 -7.18 -6.80 -3.92
N GLY A 38 -6.21 -7.46 -3.28
CA GLY A 38 -5.44 -6.88 -2.17
C GLY A 38 -4.75 -5.56 -2.55
N THR A 39 -4.32 -5.43 -3.80
CA THR A 39 -3.70 -4.20 -4.35
C THR A 39 -4.71 -3.06 -4.57
N SER A 40 -5.99 -3.37 -4.82
CA SER A 40 -6.99 -2.33 -5.11
C SER A 40 -7.38 -1.52 -3.87
N ILE A 41 -7.31 -2.13 -2.68
CA ILE A 41 -7.67 -1.49 -1.41
C ILE A 41 -6.77 -0.28 -1.11
N PRO A 42 -5.42 -0.41 -1.07
CA PRO A 42 -4.56 0.73 -0.77
C PRO A 42 -4.68 1.84 -1.81
N MET A 43 -4.81 1.51 -3.09
CA MET A 43 -5.05 2.52 -4.15
C MET A 43 -6.33 3.33 -3.90
N CYS A 44 -7.41 2.66 -3.49
CA CYS A 44 -8.68 3.32 -3.18
C CYS A 44 -8.65 4.12 -1.87
N LEU A 45 -7.78 3.74 -0.92
CA LEU A 45 -7.54 4.51 0.30
C LEU A 45 -6.81 5.80 -0.03
N VAL A 46 -5.74 5.75 -0.82
CA VAL A 46 -5.01 6.94 -1.29
C VAL A 46 -5.93 7.89 -2.05
N ASP A 47 -6.75 7.38 -2.99
CA ASP A 47 -7.73 8.19 -3.74
C ASP A 47 -8.75 8.91 -2.85
N ARG A 48 -9.03 8.39 -1.65
CA ARG A 48 -10.00 8.97 -0.71
C ARG A 48 -9.35 9.93 0.28
N LEU A 49 -8.10 9.68 0.64
CA LEU A 49 -7.36 10.45 1.64
C LEU A 49 -6.64 11.65 1.04
N THR A 50 -6.42 11.66 -0.28
CA THR A 50 -5.68 12.71 -0.97
C THR A 50 -6.55 13.39 -2.01
N GLU A 51 -6.38 14.71 -2.15
CA GLU A 51 -7.06 15.49 -3.18
C GLU A 51 -6.20 15.56 -4.45
N GLY A 52 -6.83 15.41 -5.61
CA GLY A 52 -6.13 15.54 -6.90
C GLY A 52 -5.41 14.25 -7.33
N PRO A 53 -4.31 14.37 -8.10
CA PRO A 53 -3.52 13.21 -8.52
C PRO A 53 -2.93 12.48 -7.32
N ARG A 54 -2.83 11.14 -7.40
CA ARG A 54 -2.19 10.37 -6.32
C ARG A 54 -0.76 10.87 -6.10
N PRO A 55 -0.37 11.21 -4.86
CA PRO A 55 1.03 11.47 -4.54
C PRO A 55 1.85 10.18 -4.65
N PRO A 56 3.18 10.27 -4.65
CA PRO A 56 4.03 9.10 -4.43
C PRO A 56 3.66 8.37 -3.14
N TYR A 57 3.52 7.05 -3.23
CA TYR A 57 3.18 6.22 -2.08
C TYR A 57 3.73 4.81 -2.22
N ARG A 58 3.89 4.13 -1.08
CA ARG A 58 4.17 2.70 -1.01
C ARG A 58 3.16 2.04 -0.08
N ALA A 59 2.56 0.95 -0.53
CA ALA A 59 1.67 0.13 0.28
C ALA A 59 2.30 -1.25 0.46
N GLN A 60 2.35 -1.74 1.70
CA GLN A 60 2.98 -3.00 2.05
C GLN A 60 2.29 -3.63 3.24
N ASP A 61 2.18 -4.96 3.25
CA ASP A 61 1.93 -5.69 4.48
C ASP A 61 3.25 -5.87 5.24
N VAL A 62 3.30 -5.32 6.45
CA VAL A 62 4.45 -5.47 7.33
C VAL A 62 4.15 -6.55 8.35
N MET A 63 5.14 -7.41 8.58
CA MET A 63 5.09 -8.48 9.55
C MET A 63 6.23 -8.28 10.53
N LEU A 64 5.89 -7.81 11.73
CA LEU A 64 6.86 -7.48 12.77
C LEU A 64 6.53 -8.30 14.01
N GLU A 65 7.46 -9.17 14.42
CA GLU A 65 7.27 -10.02 15.61
C GLU A 65 7.11 -9.17 16.89
N SER A 66 7.71 -7.96 16.93
CA SER A 66 7.54 -6.98 18.01
C SER A 66 6.09 -6.49 18.19
N LEU A 67 5.23 -6.72 17.21
CA LEU A 67 3.83 -6.34 17.23
C LEU A 67 2.88 -7.50 17.58
N ARG A 68 3.38 -8.72 17.76
CA ARG A 68 2.52 -9.83 18.18
C ARG A 68 1.91 -9.52 19.56
N GLY A 69 0.60 -9.66 19.67
CA GLY A 69 -0.18 -9.30 20.86
C GLY A 69 -0.47 -7.81 21.02
N ALA A 70 0.03 -6.94 20.14
CA ALA A 70 -0.28 -5.51 20.17
C ALA A 70 -1.72 -5.25 19.68
N THR A 71 -2.34 -4.19 20.22
CA THR A 71 -3.58 -3.65 19.69
C THR A 71 -3.30 -2.59 18.62
N LEU A 72 -4.31 -2.24 17.81
CA LEU A 72 -4.19 -1.12 16.88
C LEU A 72 -3.82 0.18 17.62
N THR A 73 -4.40 0.41 18.80
CA THR A 73 -4.13 1.60 19.61
C THR A 73 -2.66 1.68 20.05
N ASP A 74 -2.03 0.53 20.36
CA ASP A 74 -0.60 0.50 20.72
C ASP A 74 0.27 0.93 19.54
N VAL A 75 -0.06 0.45 18.32
CA VAL A 75 0.65 0.83 17.09
C VAL A 75 0.45 2.31 16.78
N MET A 76 -0.80 2.80 16.90
CA MET A 76 -1.10 4.22 16.71
C MET A 76 -0.34 5.12 17.69
N ALA A 77 -0.20 4.69 18.95
CA ALA A 77 0.55 5.44 19.96
C ALA A 77 2.06 5.47 19.65
N ARG A 78 2.64 4.38 19.11
CA ARG A 78 4.05 4.35 18.67
C ARG A 78 4.30 5.24 17.45
N LEU A 79 3.30 5.38 16.58
CA LEU A 79 3.35 6.20 15.36
C LEU A 79 2.78 7.61 15.55
N ASP A 80 2.57 8.05 16.79
CA ASP A 80 2.02 9.38 17.05
C ASP A 80 2.85 10.47 16.37
N GLY A 81 2.17 11.46 15.78
CA GLY A 81 2.80 12.48 14.93
C GLY A 81 3.30 12.01 13.55
N HIS A 82 3.35 10.70 13.29
CA HIS A 82 3.68 10.14 11.97
C HIS A 82 2.47 9.58 11.22
N LEU A 83 1.33 9.38 11.90
CA LEU A 83 0.07 9.00 11.27
C LEU A 83 -0.41 10.11 10.32
N TYR A 84 -0.84 9.71 9.12
CA TYR A 84 -1.31 10.64 8.11
C TYR A 84 -2.65 11.28 8.52
N ASP A 85 -2.70 12.60 8.52
CA ASP A 85 -3.90 13.40 8.73
C ASP A 85 -4.36 14.01 7.40
N PRO A 86 -5.48 13.54 6.83
CA PRO A 86 -5.97 14.07 5.56
C PRO A 86 -6.46 15.53 5.64
N ALA A 87 -6.76 16.05 6.84
CA ALA A 87 -7.21 17.44 6.98
C ALA A 87 -6.07 18.45 6.84
N THR A 88 -4.85 18.05 7.22
CA THR A 88 -3.67 18.91 7.22
C THR A 88 -2.62 18.47 6.21
N GLY A 89 -2.69 17.23 5.73
CA GLY A 89 -1.65 16.57 4.94
C GLY A 89 -0.41 16.21 5.76
N ALA A 90 -0.45 16.36 7.09
CA ALA A 90 0.67 16.05 7.98
C ALA A 90 0.78 14.54 8.23
N GLY A 91 1.96 14.09 8.67
CA GLY A 91 2.27 12.67 8.82
C GLY A 91 2.39 11.96 7.47
N ARG A 92 2.56 10.64 7.51
CA ARG A 92 2.83 9.84 6.30
C ARG A 92 2.31 8.42 6.35
N PHE A 93 2.00 7.85 7.52
CA PHE A 93 1.56 6.46 7.62
C PHE A 93 0.04 6.34 7.75
N VAL A 94 -0.55 5.51 6.90
CA VAL A 94 -1.94 5.06 7.00
C VAL A 94 -1.94 3.59 7.37
N LEU A 95 -2.56 3.26 8.50
CA LEU A 95 -2.74 1.89 8.96
C LEU A 95 -4.05 1.32 8.44
N TYR A 96 -4.04 0.11 7.89
CA TYR A 96 -5.25 -0.60 7.48
C TYR A 96 -5.11 -2.12 7.67
N ASN A 97 -6.24 -2.82 7.61
CA ASN A 97 -6.32 -4.27 7.77
C ASN A 97 -5.59 -4.83 9.03
N PRO A 98 -5.87 -4.34 10.25
CA PRO A 98 -5.18 -4.75 11.47
C PRO A 98 -5.62 -6.13 12.01
N GLY A 99 -6.49 -6.85 11.30
CA GLY A 99 -7.10 -8.10 11.80
C GLY A 99 -6.08 -9.13 12.30
N PRO A 100 -4.98 -9.40 11.57
CA PRO A 100 -3.98 -10.37 11.99
C PRO A 100 -2.92 -9.82 12.98
N LEU A 101 -3.02 -8.54 13.39
CA LEU A 101 -1.99 -7.86 14.18
C LEU A 101 -1.70 -8.59 15.49
N SER A 102 -2.74 -8.85 16.28
CA SER A 102 -2.57 -9.46 17.60
C SER A 102 -2.07 -10.91 17.53
N GLU A 103 -2.41 -11.64 16.47
CA GLU A 103 -2.08 -13.07 16.35
C GLU A 103 -0.69 -13.32 15.78
N ILE A 104 -0.33 -12.58 14.73
CA ILE A 104 0.88 -12.83 13.93
C ILE A 104 1.73 -11.58 13.67
N GLY A 105 1.41 -10.45 14.30
CA GLY A 105 2.20 -9.21 14.17
C GLY A 105 2.11 -8.56 12.79
N LYS A 106 1.06 -8.88 12.01
CA LYS A 106 0.86 -8.32 10.67
C LYS A 106 -0.09 -7.13 10.68
N ILE A 107 0.31 -6.05 10.03
CA ILE A 107 -0.55 -4.91 9.70
C ILE A 107 -0.21 -4.40 8.30
N ASP A 108 -1.22 -3.91 7.57
CA ASP A 108 -0.97 -3.31 6.27
C ASP A 108 -0.81 -1.79 6.43
N VAL A 109 0.22 -1.23 5.79
CA VAL A 109 0.60 0.18 5.94
C VAL A 109 0.78 0.82 4.58
N ILE A 110 0.33 2.08 4.46
CA ILE A 110 0.64 2.95 3.32
C ILE A 110 1.53 4.09 3.82
N ALA A 111 2.67 4.30 3.18
CA ALA A 111 3.47 5.51 3.32
C ALA A 111 3.15 6.47 2.18
N ILE A 112 2.68 7.68 2.49
CA ILE A 112 2.40 8.76 1.53
C ILE A 112 3.49 9.83 1.70
N CYS A 113 4.21 10.16 0.64
CA CYS A 113 5.36 11.09 0.68
C CYS A 113 5.44 11.96 -0.58
N ASP A 114 6.36 12.93 -0.58
CA ASP A 114 6.56 13.85 -1.71
C ASP A 114 7.30 13.20 -2.89
N THR A 115 8.04 12.11 -2.64
CA THR A 115 8.80 11.36 -3.65
C THR A 115 8.66 9.87 -3.44
N GLN A 116 8.92 9.09 -4.51
CA GLN A 116 8.89 7.63 -4.44
C GLN A 116 9.99 7.10 -3.50
N ASP A 117 11.21 7.63 -3.61
CA ASP A 117 12.34 7.26 -2.74
C ASP A 117 12.02 7.50 -1.25
N ALA A 118 11.36 8.61 -0.92
CA ALA A 118 10.95 8.89 0.45
C ALA A 118 9.87 7.91 0.95
N ALA A 119 8.96 7.47 0.07
CA ALA A 119 7.97 6.45 0.43
C ALA A 119 8.61 5.06 0.62
N GLU A 120 9.69 4.77 -0.10
CA GLU A 120 10.50 3.56 0.08
C GLU A 120 11.27 3.59 1.41
N GLU A 121 12.00 4.68 1.68
CA GLU A 121 12.74 4.88 2.94
C GLU A 121 11.79 4.85 4.15
N ALA A 122 10.63 5.51 4.05
CA ALA A 122 9.64 5.51 5.12
C ALA A 122 9.15 4.09 5.46
N MET A 123 9.00 3.21 4.47
CA MET A 123 8.51 1.85 4.67
C MET A 123 9.61 0.88 5.13
N GLU A 124 10.83 1.02 4.60
CA GLU A 124 11.92 0.06 4.84
C GLU A 124 12.80 0.42 6.05
N VAL A 125 12.89 1.70 6.39
CA VAL A 125 13.79 2.21 7.43
C VAL A 125 13.01 2.82 8.58
N ASP A 126 12.18 3.83 8.32
CA ASP A 126 11.54 4.60 9.38
C ASP A 126 10.47 3.78 10.13
N LEU A 127 9.57 3.12 9.38
CA LEU A 127 8.46 2.38 9.97
C LEU A 127 8.93 1.25 10.91
N PRO A 128 9.90 0.38 10.54
CA PRO A 128 10.45 -0.61 11.47
C PRO A 128 11.19 0.01 12.66
N ALA A 129 11.84 1.16 12.48
CA ALA A 129 12.53 1.84 13.59
C ALA A 129 11.56 2.42 14.63
N LEU A 130 10.34 2.76 14.21
CA LEU A 130 9.29 3.30 15.07
C LEU A 130 8.44 2.22 15.77
N LEU A 131 8.45 0.96 15.29
CA LEU A 131 7.54 -0.12 15.71
C LEU A 131 8.20 -1.28 16.45
#